data_AF-A0A2V7UAR7-F1
#
_entry.id   AF-A0A2V7UAR7-F1
#
_cell.length_a   1.000
_cell.length_b   1.000
_cell.length_c   1.000
_cell.angle_alpha   90.00
_cell.angle_beta   90.00
_cell.angle_gamma   90.00
#
_symmetry.space_group_name_H-M   'P 1'
#
loop_
_entity.id
_entity.type
_entity.pdbx_description
1 polymer ?
#
loop_
_entity_poly.entity_id
_entity_poly.type
_entity_poly.pdbx_seq_one_letter_code
_entity_poly.pdbx_strand_id
1 'polypeptide(L)'
;MPQVRRQDVPPLLLQHLLERIHERHIGAKQLELLAAWLDGEPKVPEGPWYKRFSGMTVCGEGELIKTFLLPGQAPQGERVR
;
A
#
# COMPACT_ATOMS: atom_id res chain seq x y z
N MET A 1 -5.05 3.01 16.16
CA MET A 1 -4.09 2.87 15.03
C MET A 1 -3.79 1.39 14.81
N PRO A 2 -4.48 0.74 13.86
CA PRO A 2 -4.19 -0.65 13.48
C PRO A 2 -2.80 -0.81 12.88
N GLN A 3 -2.29 -2.04 12.89
CA GLN A 3 -1.11 -2.42 12.09
C GLN A 3 -1.55 -2.77 10.66
N VAL A 4 -0.71 -2.52 9.66
CA VAL A 4 -1.04 -2.93 8.29
C VAL A 4 -1.05 -4.45 8.19
N ARG A 5 -2.15 -5.00 7.67
CA ARG A 5 -2.36 -6.42 7.49
C ARG A 5 -1.50 -6.95 6.35
N ARG A 6 -0.51 -7.78 6.70
CA ARG A 6 0.36 -8.48 5.73
C ARG A 6 -0.14 -9.86 5.35
N GLN A 7 -0.75 -10.57 6.28
CA GLN A 7 -1.24 -11.94 6.12
C GLN A 7 -2.77 -11.96 6.11
N ASP A 8 -3.39 -13.00 5.56
CA ASP A 8 -4.85 -13.15 5.51
C ASP A 8 -5.57 -11.93 4.91
N VAL A 9 -4.94 -11.35 3.88
CA VAL A 9 -5.55 -10.30 3.05
C VAL A 9 -6.73 -10.93 2.31
N PRO A 10 -7.93 -10.31 2.32
CA PRO A 10 -9.09 -10.85 1.62
C PRO A 10 -8.77 -11.21 0.16
N PRO A 11 -9.11 -12.42 -0.34
CA PRO A 11 -8.64 -12.90 -1.63
C PRO A 11 -8.96 -11.97 -2.82
N LEU A 12 -10.17 -11.39 -2.85
CA LEU A 12 -10.57 -10.43 -3.89
C LEU A 12 -9.75 -9.14 -3.84
N LEU A 13 -9.39 -8.70 -2.63
CA LEU A 13 -8.52 -7.53 -2.46
C LEU A 13 -7.09 -7.86 -2.90
N LEU A 14 -6.57 -9.04 -2.56
CA LEU A 14 -5.25 -9.47 -3.02
C LEU A 14 -5.19 -9.52 -4.56
N GLN A 15 -6.20 -10.11 -5.21
CA GLN A 15 -6.31 -10.13 -6.67
C GLN A 15 -6.29 -8.72 -7.26
N HIS A 16 -7.09 -7.81 -6.70
CA HIS A 16 -7.10 -6.41 -7.11
C HIS A 16 -5.72 -5.76 -7.01
N LEU A 17 -5.00 -5.98 -5.92
CA LEU A 17 -3.66 -5.41 -5.72
C LEU A 17 -2.66 -5.97 -6.74
N LEU A 18 -2.74 -7.26 -7.08
CA LEU A 18 -1.91 -7.88 -8.11
C LEU A 18 -2.19 -7.31 -9.50
N GLU A 19 -3.45 -7.13 -9.86
CA GLU A 19 -3.86 -6.46 -11.12
C GLU A 19 -3.29 -5.04 -11.18
N ARG A 20 -3.39 -4.28 -10.10
CA ARG A 20 -2.86 -2.92 -10.01
C ARG A 20 -1.34 -2.84 -10.13
N ILE A 21 -0.61 -3.84 -9.61
CA ILE A 21 0.84 -3.95 -9.78
C ILE A 21 1.18 -4.17 -11.25
N HIS A 22 0.43 -5.05 -11.92
CA HIS A 22 0.63 -5.37 -13.33
C HIS A 22 0.31 -4.18 -14.24
N GLU A 23 -0.88 -3.60 -14.15
CA GLU A 23 -1.34 -2.47 -14.98
C GLU A 23 -0.39 -1.26 -14.89
N ARG A 24 0.13 -0.99 -13.68
CA ARG A 24 1.00 0.17 -13.41
C ARG A 24 2.48 -0.14 -13.57
N HIS A 25 2.84 -1.34 -14.00
CA HIS A 25 4.23 -1.76 -14.20
C HIS A 25 5.10 -1.50 -12.95
N ILE A 26 4.58 -1.81 -11.76
CA ILE A 26 5.30 -1.58 -10.50
C ILE A 26 6.49 -2.53 -10.44
N GLY A 27 7.70 -1.96 -10.51
CA GLY A 27 8.93 -2.75 -10.53
C GLY A 27 9.23 -3.46 -9.22
N ALA A 28 9.95 -4.59 -9.30
CA ALA A 28 10.31 -5.42 -8.15
C ALA A 28 10.99 -4.63 -7.02
N LYS A 29 11.81 -3.63 -7.35
CA LYS A 29 12.47 -2.79 -6.35
C LYS A 29 11.48 -2.03 -5.44
N GLN A 30 10.33 -1.62 -5.97
CA GLN A 30 9.29 -0.98 -5.17
C GLN A 30 8.56 -1.99 -4.28
N LEU A 31 8.37 -3.22 -4.76
CA LEU A 31 7.79 -4.30 -3.96
C LEU A 31 8.72 -4.73 -2.81
N GLU A 32 10.04 -4.73 -3.02
CA GLU A 32 11.02 -4.94 -1.95
C GLU A 32 10.91 -3.85 -0.86
N LEU A 33 10.80 -2.58 -1.26
CA LEU A 33 10.63 -1.48 -0.31
C LEU A 33 9.30 -1.58 0.47
N LEU A 34 8.23 -2.02 -0.20
CA LEU A 34 6.96 -2.29 0.44
C LEU A 34 7.08 -3.43 1.45
N ALA A 35 7.69 -4.55 1.07
CA ALA A 35 7.88 -5.70 1.94
C ALA A 35 8.67 -5.33 3.19
N ALA A 36 9.80 -4.60 3.03
CA ALA A 36 10.63 -4.14 4.14
C ALA A 36 9.88 -3.18 5.08
N TRP A 37 9.02 -2.31 4.53
CA TRP A 37 8.19 -1.45 5.37
C TRP A 37 7.14 -2.24 6.15
N LEU A 38 6.48 -3.22 5.52
CA LEU A 38 5.51 -4.10 6.16
C LEU A 38 6.15 -5.01 7.22
N ASP A 39 7.41 -5.41 7.05
CA ASP A 39 8.17 -6.18 8.04
C ASP A 39 8.39 -5.38 9.35
N GLY A 40 8.34 -4.04 9.26
CA GLY A 40 8.39 -3.15 10.42
C GLY A 40 7.05 -2.96 11.15
N GLU A 41 6.02 -3.75 10.81
CA GLU A 41 4.66 -3.71 11.40
C GLU A 41 4.09 -2.28 11.58
N PRO A 42 3.97 -1.51 10.49
CA PRO A 42 3.67 -0.09 10.58
C PRO A 42 2.27 0.14 11.12
N LYS A 43 2.14 1.08 12.07
CA LYS A 43 0.86 1.55 12.59
C LYS A 43 0.30 2.65 11.69
N VAL A 44 -0.98 2.56 11.38
CA VAL A 44 -1.68 3.46 10.46
C VAL A 44 -2.99 3.99 11.07
N PRO A 45 -3.56 5.07 10.53
CA PRO A 45 -4.89 5.56 10.89
C PRO A 45 -6.01 4.54 10.65
N GLU A 46 -7.13 4.70 11.35
CA GLU A 46 -8.34 3.91 11.08
C GLU A 46 -9.04 4.32 9.78
N GLY A 47 -8.92 5.60 9.40
CA GLY A 47 -9.44 6.12 8.14
C GLY A 47 -8.47 5.99 6.97
N PRO A 48 -8.73 6.70 5.85
CA PRO A 48 -7.85 6.69 4.68
C PRO A 48 -6.43 7.17 5.01
N TRP A 49 -5.43 6.49 4.46
CA TRP A 49 -4.03 6.82 4.62
C TRP A 49 -3.20 6.49 3.38
N TYR A 50 -2.01 7.08 3.29
CA TYR A 50 -1.08 6.76 2.21
C TYR A 50 0.39 6.80 2.63
N LYS A 51 1.21 5.99 1.97
CA LYS A 51 2.67 5.99 2.07
C LYS A 51 3.31 6.21 0.71
N ARG A 52 4.25 7.14 0.63
CA ARG A 52 5.03 7.39 -0.59
C ARG A 52 6.33 6.60 -0.58
N PHE A 53 6.56 5.87 -1.67
CA PHE A 53 7.85 5.30 -2.06
C PHE A 53 8.40 6.08 -3.26
N SER A 54 9.64 5.78 -3.67
CA SER A 54 10.28 6.50 -4.78
C SER A 54 9.58 6.29 -6.12
N GLY A 55 8.96 5.13 -6.34
CA GLY A 55 8.31 4.77 -7.61
C GLY A 55 6.81 4.50 -7.53
N MET A 56 6.20 4.54 -6.34
CA MET A 56 4.76 4.36 -6.17
C MET A 56 4.25 5.01 -4.88
N THR A 57 2.95 5.22 -4.78
CA THR A 57 2.27 5.52 -3.50
C THR A 57 1.34 4.38 -3.15
N VAL A 58 1.45 3.85 -1.93
CA VAL A 58 0.53 2.86 -1.39
C VAL A 58 -0.59 3.59 -0.67
N CYS A 59 -1.84 3.28 -1.02
CA CYS A 59 -3.01 3.87 -0.36
C CYS A 59 -3.77 2.77 0.37
N GLY A 60 -4.21 3.07 1.59
CA GLY A 60 -4.94 2.15 2.43
C GLY A 60 -6.04 2.82 3.23
N GLU A 61 -6.81 2.00 3.94
CA GLU A 61 -7.85 2.41 4.89
C GLU A 61 -7.91 1.37 6.01
N GLY A 62 -7.89 1.83 7.26
CA GLY A 62 -7.72 0.94 8.40
C GLY A 62 -6.45 0.11 8.26
N GLU A 63 -6.55 -1.20 8.50
CA GLU A 63 -5.41 -2.12 8.36
C GLU A 63 -5.07 -2.52 6.91
N LEU A 64 -5.91 -2.17 5.92
CA LEU A 64 -5.82 -2.74 4.58
C LEU A 64 -5.16 -1.78 3.59
N ILE A 65 -4.23 -2.30 2.78
CA ILE A 65 -3.83 -1.66 1.53
C ILE A 65 -4.97 -1.83 0.52
N LYS A 66 -5.37 -0.73 -0.13
CA LYS A 66 -6.50 -0.69 -1.05
C LYS A 66 -6.07 -0.51 -2.50
N THR A 67 -5.00 0.22 -2.76
CA THR A 67 -4.49 0.42 -4.13
C THR A 67 -3.06 0.96 -4.14
N PHE A 68 -2.50 1.07 -5.34
CA PHE A 68 -1.21 1.71 -5.61
C PHE A 68 -1.44 2.90 -6.56
N LEU A 69 -0.65 3.95 -6.47
CA LEU A 69 -0.70 5.08 -7.41
C LEU A 69 0.66 5.30 -8.03
N LEU A 70 0.67 5.75 -9.29
CA LEU A 70 1.86 6.23 -9.97
C LEU A 70 2.30 7.60 -9.40
N PRO A 71 3.59 7.95 -9.52
CA PRO A 71 4.07 9.29 -9.20
C PRO A 71 3.23 10.37 -9.89
N GLY A 72 2.85 11.42 -9.14
CA GLY A 72 2.05 12.54 -9.64
C GLY A 72 0.54 12.39 -9.45
N GLN A 73 0.02 11.18 -9.18
CA GLN A 73 -1.39 11.01 -8.79
C GLN A 73 -1.60 11.44 -7.33
N ALA A 74 -2.71 12.14 -7.05
CA ALA A 74 -3.03 12.62 -5.70
C ALA A 74 -3.60 11.49 -4.83
N PRO A 75 -2.96 11.12 -3.70
CA PRO A 75 -3.53 10.18 -2.75
C PRO A 75 -4.58 10.85 -1.87
N GLN A 76 -5.47 10.04 -1.30
CA GLN A 76 -6.42 10.45 -0.27
C GLN A 76 -5.92 10.01 1.11
N GLY A 77 -6.23 10.80 2.13
CA GLY A 77 -6.01 10.42 3.53
C GLY A 77 -4.75 11.02 4.16
N GLU A 78 -4.40 10.52 5.34
CA GLU A 78 -3.24 10.97 6.10
C GLU A 78 -1.95 10.30 5.61
N ARG A 79 -0.87 11.07 5.54
CA ARG A 79 0.45 10.54 5.17
C ARG A 79 1.07 9.79 6.35
N VAL A 80 1.42 8.53 6.14
CA VAL A 80 2.17 7.72 7.11
C VAL A 80 3.66 7.65 6.74
N ARG A 81 4.49 7.35 7.75
CA ARG A 81 5.95 7.34 7.61
C ARG A 81 6.48 6.10 6.91
#